data_AF-S3HEH7-F1
#
_entry.id   AF-S3HEH7-F1
#
_cell.length_a   1.000
_cell.length_b   1.000
_cell.length_c   1.000
_cell.angle_alpha   90.00
_cell.angle_beta   90.00
_cell.angle_gamma   90.00
#
_symmetry.space_group_name_H-M   'P 1'
#
loop_
_entity.id
_entity.type
_entity.pdbx_description
1 polymer ?
#
loop_
_entity_poly.entity_id
_entity_poly.type
_entity_poly.pdbx_seq_one_letter_code
_entity_poly.pdbx_strand_id
1 'polypeptide(L)'
;MRSDFEDVWRNRDSSLSKVPGFVEFRLLRGRTNAEEDYTLFSSHTLWRSEDDFVNWTKSENFRAAHRSAGERKSMYKGPPVFEGFNVVAGI
;
A
#
# COMPACT_ATOMS: atom_id res chain seq x y z
N MET A 1 -8.22 5.79 -16.60
CA MET A 1 -7.68 6.41 -15.37
C MET A 1 -7.91 5.56 -14.11
N ARG A 2 -9.15 5.24 -13.68
CA ARG A 2 -9.39 4.34 -12.53
C ARG A 2 -9.08 2.85 -12.81
N SER A 3 -9.51 2.32 -13.96
CA SER A 3 -9.21 0.94 -14.36
C SER A 3 -7.69 0.71 -14.39
N ASP A 4 -6.97 1.62 -15.05
CA ASP A 4 -5.51 1.53 -15.19
C ASP A 4 -4.81 1.40 -13.84
N PHE A 5 -5.24 2.16 -12.82
CA PHE A 5 -4.68 2.03 -11.47
C PHE A 5 -5.03 0.68 -10.82
N GLU A 6 -6.29 0.25 -10.85
CA GLU A 6 -6.66 -1.07 -10.30
C GLU A 6 -5.93 -2.21 -11.01
N ASP A 7 -5.70 -2.10 -12.32
CA ASP A 7 -4.98 -3.08 -13.14
C ASP A 7 -3.49 -3.16 -12.78
N VAL A 8 -2.87 -2.03 -12.39
CA VAL A 8 -1.52 -2.03 -11.80
C VAL A 8 -1.46 -2.96 -10.59
N TRP A 9 -2.45 -2.85 -9.70
CA TRP A 9 -2.46 -3.58 -8.44
C TRP A 9 -2.87 -5.04 -8.61
N ARG A 10 -3.81 -5.34 -9.51
CA ARG A 10 -4.20 -6.73 -9.82
C ARG A 10 -3.05 -7.54 -10.40
N ASN A 11 -2.23 -6.91 -11.24
CA ASN A 11 -1.13 -7.58 -11.93
C ASN A 11 0.21 -7.45 -11.19
N ARG A 12 0.21 -6.93 -9.95
CA ARG A 12 1.44 -6.74 -9.19
C ARG A 12 1.97 -8.09 -8.71
N ASP A 13 3.18 -8.44 -9.12
CA ASP A 13 3.93 -9.52 -8.50
C ASP A 13 4.31 -9.11 -7.07
N SER A 14 3.70 -9.76 -6.08
CA SER A 14 3.87 -9.46 -4.67
C SER A 14 4.55 -10.62 -3.97
N SER A 15 5.70 -10.32 -3.36
CA SER A 15 6.43 -11.24 -2.50
C SER A 15 6.14 -11.01 -1.01
N LEU A 16 5.15 -10.16 -0.70
CA LEU A 16 4.85 -9.73 0.67
C LEU A 16 4.43 -10.91 1.57
N SER A 17 3.75 -11.92 1.01
CA SER A 17 3.39 -13.16 1.69
C SER A 17 4.57 -14.00 2.18
N LYS A 18 5.78 -13.71 1.68
CA LYS A 18 7.02 -14.40 2.09
C LYS A 18 7.77 -13.66 3.20
N VAL A 19 7.29 -12.47 3.61
CA VAL A 19 7.96 -11.64 4.61
C VAL A 19 7.53 -12.09 6.01
N PRO A 20 8.48 -12.35 6.93
CA PRO A 20 8.13 -12.69 8.31
C PRO A 20 7.20 -11.66 8.95
N GLY A 21 6.13 -12.16 9.58
CA GLY A 21 5.17 -11.32 10.30
C GLY A 21 4.14 -10.60 9.44
N PHE A 22 4.18 -10.74 8.12
CA PHE A 22 3.07 -10.31 7.26
C PHE A 22 1.83 -11.17 7.53
N VAL A 23 0.67 -10.52 7.65
CA VAL A 23 -0.61 -11.19 7.86
C VAL A 23 -1.49 -11.06 6.63
N GLU A 24 -1.70 -9.83 6.15
CA GLU A 24 -2.65 -9.60 5.06
C GLU A 24 -2.39 -8.28 4.33
N PHE A 25 -2.81 -8.23 3.06
CA PHE A 25 -2.87 -7.02 2.25
C PHE A 25 -4.27 -6.85 1.66
N ARG A 26 -4.79 -5.62 1.70
CA ARG A 26 -6.00 -5.19 0.99
C ARG A 26 -5.74 -3.89 0.26
N LEU A 27 -6.24 -3.76 -0.97
CA LEU A 27 -6.38 -2.46 -1.63
C LEU A 27 -7.77 -1.91 -1.33
N LEU A 28 -7.83 -0.80 -0.61
CA LEU A 28 -9.08 -0.11 -0.26
C LEU A 28 -9.33 1.03 -1.24
N ARG A 29 -10.59 1.23 -1.63
CA ARG A 29 -11.03 2.35 -2.47
C ARG A 29 -11.99 3.24 -1.67
N GLY A 30 -11.58 4.48 -1.46
CA GLY A 30 -12.41 5.51 -0.84
C GLY A 30 -13.40 6.14 -1.83
N ARG A 31 -14.08 7.19 -1.37
CA ARG A 31 -14.94 8.00 -2.25
C ARG A 31 -14.09 8.79 -3.25
N THR A 32 -14.63 8.96 -4.45
CA THR A 32 -14.08 9.90 -5.42
C THR A 32 -14.41 11.32 -4.97
N ASN A 33 -13.39 12.18 -4.89
CA ASN A 33 -13.56 13.61 -4.73
C ASN A 33 -13.68 14.24 -6.13
N ALA A 34 -14.89 14.66 -6.49
CA ALA A 34 -15.18 15.20 -7.83
C ALA A 34 -14.70 16.63 -8.01
N GLU A 35 -14.67 17.45 -6.95
CA GLU A 35 -14.20 18.84 -7.01
C GLU A 35 -12.69 18.90 -7.28
N GLU A 36 -11.99 17.90 -6.79
CA GLU A 36 -10.54 17.82 -6.81
C GLU A 36 -9.98 16.75 -7.78
N ASP A 37 -10.88 16.10 -8.53
CA ASP A 37 -10.64 15.06 -9.54
C ASP A 37 -9.67 13.93 -9.10
N TYR A 38 -9.92 13.31 -7.95
CA TYR A 38 -9.16 12.13 -7.54
C TYR A 38 -10.02 11.10 -6.81
N THR A 39 -9.56 9.86 -6.79
CA THR A 39 -10.11 8.81 -5.92
C THR A 39 -9.03 8.39 -4.92
N LEU A 40 -9.38 8.38 -3.63
CA LEU A 40 -8.47 7.89 -2.61
C LEU A 40 -8.37 6.36 -2.71
N PHE A 41 -7.14 5.85 -2.74
CA PHE A 41 -6.86 4.44 -2.57
C PHE A 41 -5.89 4.26 -1.40
N SER A 42 -6.05 3.19 -0.63
CA SER A 42 -5.14 2.84 0.47
C SER A 42 -4.66 1.41 0.33
N SER A 43 -3.35 1.23 0.42
CA SER A 43 -2.72 -0.08 0.60
C SER A 43 -2.74 -0.42 2.08
N HIS A 44 -3.67 -1.25 2.50
CA HIS A 44 -3.83 -1.65 3.89
C HIS A 44 -3.10 -2.97 4.14
N THR A 45 -2.05 -2.95 4.96
CA THR A 45 -1.33 -4.15 5.38
C THR A 45 -1.50 -4.40 6.86
N LEU A 46 -1.76 -5.64 7.23
CA LEU A 46 -1.75 -6.10 8.61
C LEU A 46 -0.46 -6.87 8.89
N TRP A 47 0.13 -6.59 10.04
CA TRP A 47 1.37 -7.20 10.51
C TRP A 47 1.18 -7.74 11.92
N ARG A 48 1.93 -8.79 12.26
CA ARG A 48 1.91 -9.42 13.58
C ARG A 48 2.46 -8.49 14.67
N SER A 49 3.41 -7.63 14.32
CA SER A 49 3.95 -6.60 15.22
C SER A 49 4.44 -5.37 14.43
N GLU A 50 4.63 -4.27 15.14
CA GLU A 50 5.27 -3.06 14.59
C GLU A 50 6.71 -3.36 14.14
N ASP A 51 7.46 -4.16 14.89
CA ASP A 51 8.81 -4.56 14.53
C ASP A 51 8.87 -5.33 13.21
N ASP A 52 7.94 -6.25 12.96
CA ASP A 52 7.86 -6.98 11.69
C ASP A 52 7.63 -6.02 10.51
N PHE A 53 6.75 -5.02 10.67
CA PHE A 53 6.53 -3.95 9.70
C PHE A 53 7.79 -3.10 9.48
N VAL A 54 8.42 -2.62 10.56
CA VAL A 54 9.63 -1.80 10.48
C VAL A 54 10.77 -2.56 9.81
N ASN A 55 10.94 -3.84 10.13
CA ASN A 55 11.94 -4.69 9.49
C ASN A 55 11.66 -4.87 8.00
N TRP A 56 10.39 -5.04 7.62
CA TRP A 56 10.00 -5.07 6.21
C TRP A 56 10.38 -3.77 5.50
N THR A 57 10.07 -2.58 6.04
CA THR A 57 10.39 -1.30 5.38
C THR A 57 11.89 -1.09 5.11
N LYS A 58 12.76 -1.78 5.87
CA LYS A 58 14.22 -1.74 5.72
C LYS A 58 14.79 -2.85 4.81
N SER A 59 13.96 -3.80 4.41
CA SER A 59 14.36 -5.01 3.68
C SER A 59 14.57 -4.78 2.17
N GLU A 60 15.24 -5.72 1.51
CA GLU A 60 15.32 -5.76 0.04
C GLU A 60 13.95 -6.01 -0.60
N ASN A 61 13.06 -6.72 0.08
CA ASN A 61 11.69 -6.94 -0.36
C ASN A 61 10.97 -5.59 -0.58
N PHE A 62 11.07 -4.68 0.40
CA PHE A 62 10.49 -3.35 0.29
C PHE A 62 11.11 -2.54 -0.85
N ARG A 63 12.44 -2.55 -0.98
CA ARG A 63 13.14 -1.85 -2.09
C ARG A 63 12.69 -2.38 -3.45
N ALA A 64 12.61 -3.70 -3.62
CA ALA A 64 12.16 -4.33 -4.86
C ALA A 64 10.72 -3.96 -5.19
N ALA A 65 9.82 -4.02 -4.19
CA ALA A 65 8.41 -3.69 -4.35
C ALA A 65 8.19 -2.22 -4.75
N HIS A 66 9.08 -1.30 -4.36
CA HIS A 66 8.97 0.14 -4.61
C HIS A 66 9.91 0.69 -5.68
N ARG A 67 10.68 -0.17 -6.38
CA ARG A 67 11.68 0.26 -7.37
C ARG A 67 11.10 1.15 -8.49
N SER A 68 9.83 0.93 -8.86
CA SER A 68 9.14 1.65 -9.94
C SER A 68 8.15 2.70 -9.43
N ALA A 69 8.20 3.06 -8.13
CA ALA A 69 7.27 4.04 -7.54
C ALA A 69 7.31 5.42 -8.24
N GLY A 70 8.44 5.75 -8.89
CA GLY A 70 8.60 7.00 -9.64
C GLY A 70 8.16 6.97 -11.11
N GLU A 71 7.88 5.80 -11.69
CA GLU A 71 7.57 5.67 -13.12
C GLU A 71 6.15 6.12 -13.48
N ARG A 72 5.23 6.10 -12.50
CA ARG A 72 3.80 6.35 -12.71
C ARG A 72 3.30 7.62 -12.03
N LYS A 73 4.18 8.63 -11.88
CA LYS A 73 3.87 9.91 -11.21
C LYS A 73 2.61 10.58 -11.75
N SER A 74 2.35 10.48 -13.05
CA SER A 74 1.16 11.06 -13.69
C SER A 74 -0.17 10.44 -13.23
N MET A 75 -0.16 9.24 -12.63
CA MET A 75 -1.36 8.60 -12.07
C MET A 75 -1.72 9.13 -10.68
N TYR A 76 -0.80 9.84 -10.01
CA TYR A 76 -0.97 10.28 -8.63
C TYR A 76 -1.16 11.79 -8.55
N LYS A 77 -2.10 12.23 -7.72
CA LYS A 77 -2.29 13.66 -7.41
C LYS A 77 -1.13 14.24 -6.57
N GLY A 78 -0.46 13.40 -5.79
CA GLY A 78 0.63 13.78 -4.91
C GLY A 78 1.42 12.57 -4.42
N PRO A 79 2.41 12.77 -3.54
CA PRO A 79 3.16 11.66 -2.95
C PRO A 79 2.24 10.77 -2.10
N PRO A 80 2.55 9.47 -1.96
CA PRO A 80 1.85 8.61 -1.02
C PRO A 80 2.06 9.11 0.41
N VAL A 81 1.00 9.07 1.21
CA VAL A 81 1.01 9.42 2.63
C VAL A 81 0.87 8.13 3.44
N PHE A 82 1.74 7.94 4.43
CA PHE A 82 1.68 6.81 5.35
C PHE A 82 0.86 7.17 6.59
N GLU A 83 -0.01 6.27 7.01
CA GLU A 83 -0.75 6.34 8.26
C GLU A 83 -0.71 4.96 8.93
N GLY A 84 -0.35 4.93 10.21
CA GLY A 84 -0.14 3.70 10.99
C GLY A 84 -1.03 3.66 12.22
N PHE A 85 -1.53 2.47 12.54
CA PHE A 85 -2.43 2.25 13.67
C PHE A 85 -2.03 1.00 14.45
N ASN A 86 -2.19 1.06 15.77
CA ASN A 86 -2.10 -0.11 16.63
C ASN A 86 -3.50 -0.60 16.97
N VAL A 87 -3.70 -1.92 16.94
CA VAL A 87 -4.97 -2.54 17.35
C VAL A 87 -5.17 -2.29 18.84
N VAL A 88 -6.31 -1.73 19.21
CA VAL A 88 -6.75 -1.63 20.60
C VAL A 88 -7.32 -2.99 21.00
N ALA A 89 -6.68 -3.65 21.96
CA ALA A 89 -7.13 -4.96 22.43
C ALA A 89 -8.39 -4.85 23.32
N GLY A 90 -9.24 -5.88 23.30
CA GLY A 90 -10.38 -6.00 24.21
C GLY A 90 -11.66 -5.27 23.77
N ILE A 91 -11.70 -4.81 22.52
CA ILE A 91 -12.92 -4.44 21.79
C ILE A 91 -13.23 -5.50 20.73
#